data_AF-A0A7S0S3H7-F1
#
_entry.id   AF-A0A7S0S3H7-F1
#
_cell.length_a   1.000
_cell.length_b   1.000
_cell.length_c   1.000
_cell.angle_alpha   90.00
_cell.angle_beta   90.00
_cell.angle_gamma   90.00
#
_symmetry.space_group_name_H-M   'P 1'
#
loop_
_entity.id
_entity.type
_entity.pdbx_description
1 polymer ?
#
loop_
_entity_poly.entity_id
_entity_poly.type
_entity_poly.pdbx_seq_one_letter_code
_entity_poly.pdbx_strand_id
1 'polypeptide(L)'
;QPGATPGPAPGPRGEPGPGPRFLAYTQQGSIVTRPNDDHASIEVTWSDTRVAAGGRVPLLTDYWGITVGALGERGALYGAPPSKDGDEARPSMLRYKPFDSWDGNGEWTAALPEGESVVCVAAGASFVAAATS
;
A
#
# COMPACT_ATOMS: atom_id res chain seq x y z
N GLN A 1 -8.59 -0.20 13.70
CA GLN A 1 -9.24 -1.52 13.48
C GLN A 1 -9.21 -1.87 11.99
N PRO A 2 -9.18 -3.15 11.59
CA PRO A 2 -8.56 -3.61 10.35
C PRO A 2 -9.41 -3.19 9.14
N GLY A 3 -9.00 -2.10 8.49
CA GLY A 3 -9.64 -1.57 7.31
C GLY A 3 -9.07 -2.13 6.01
N ALA A 4 -8.15 -3.10 6.06
CA ALA A 4 -7.49 -3.64 4.87
C ALA A 4 -8.49 -4.41 4.01
N THR A 5 -8.56 -4.06 2.72
CA THR A 5 -9.41 -4.71 1.73
C THR A 5 -8.49 -5.43 0.73
N PRO A 6 -8.26 -6.75 0.90
CA PRO A 6 -7.48 -7.51 -0.08
C PRO A 6 -8.19 -7.46 -1.43
N GLY A 7 -7.45 -7.04 -2.46
CA GLY A 7 -7.91 -7.09 -3.84
C GLY A 7 -7.12 -8.11 -4.66
N PRO A 8 -7.67 -8.64 -5.76
CA PRO A 8 -6.90 -9.44 -6.70
C PRO A 8 -5.69 -8.63 -7.19
N ALA A 9 -4.59 -9.34 -7.50
CA ALA A 9 -3.43 -8.74 -8.12
C ALA A 9 -3.86 -7.95 -9.37
N PRO A 10 -3.22 -6.81 -9.68
CA PRO A 10 -3.45 -6.16 -10.96
C PRO A 10 -3.26 -7.18 -12.09
N GLY A 11 -4.10 -7.09 -13.13
CA GLY A 11 -3.93 -7.92 -14.33
C GLY A 11 -2.55 -7.72 -14.98
N PRO A 12 -2.18 -8.58 -15.93
CA PRO A 12 -0.92 -8.44 -16.66
C PRO A 12 -0.79 -7.04 -17.27
N ARG A 13 0.45 -6.53 -17.30
CA ARG A 13 0.78 -5.20 -17.83
C ARG A 13 0.20 -5.04 -19.25
N GLY A 14 -0.76 -4.12 -19.42
CA GLY A 14 -1.39 -3.80 -20.72
C GLY A 14 -2.88 -4.16 -20.85
N GLU A 15 -3.48 -4.85 -19.87
CA GLU A 15 -4.95 -5.00 -19.81
C GLU A 15 -5.58 -3.90 -18.94
N PRO A 16 -6.80 -3.39 -19.25
CA PRO A 16 -7.49 -2.44 -18.38
C PRO A 16 -7.70 -3.09 -17.02
N GLY A 17 -6.84 -2.73 -16.06
CA GLY A 17 -6.97 -3.18 -14.69
C GLY A 17 -8.33 -2.78 -14.12
N PRO A 18 -8.82 -3.48 -13.08
CA PRO A 18 -9.98 -3.01 -12.35
C PRO A 18 -9.73 -1.55 -11.94
N GLY A 19 -10.73 -0.70 -12.12
CA GLY A 19 -10.64 0.74 -11.82
C GLY A 19 -10.22 1.04 -10.38
N PRO A 20 -10.25 2.32 -9.97
CA PRO A 20 -9.78 2.70 -8.64
C PRO A 20 -10.45 1.87 -7.54
N ARG A 21 -9.64 1.33 -6.62
CA ARG A 21 -10.12 0.46 -5.54
C ARG A 21 -9.55 0.87 -4.19
N PHE A 22 -10.30 0.59 -3.12
CA PHE A 22 -9.83 0.81 -1.75
C PHE A 22 -8.85 -0.29 -1.33
N LEU A 23 -7.67 0.11 -0.86
CA LEU A 23 -6.75 -0.76 -0.11
C LEU A 23 -7.08 -0.75 1.37
N ALA A 24 -7.52 0.41 1.88
CA ALA A 24 -8.03 0.54 3.23
C ALA A 24 -9.18 1.55 3.33
N TYR A 25 -10.15 1.29 4.21
CA TYR A 25 -11.17 2.27 4.60
C TYR A 25 -11.38 2.21 6.11
N THR A 26 -11.14 3.32 6.80
CA THR A 26 -11.20 3.44 8.26
C THR A 26 -11.86 4.76 8.66
N GLN A 27 -12.12 4.96 9.95
CA GLN A 27 -12.62 6.24 10.46
C GLN A 27 -11.62 7.40 10.29
N GLN A 28 -10.32 7.10 10.22
CA GLN A 28 -9.28 8.11 10.02
C GLN A 28 -9.25 8.60 8.58
N GLY A 29 -9.54 7.70 7.63
CA GLY A 29 -9.41 7.97 6.22
C GLY A 29 -9.43 6.69 5.38
N SER A 30 -9.11 6.85 4.10
CA SER A 30 -9.06 5.78 3.12
C SER A 30 -7.76 5.80 2.32
N ILE A 31 -7.30 4.60 1.94
CA ILE A 31 -6.23 4.40 0.98
C ILE A 31 -6.85 3.88 -0.31
N VAL A 32 -6.65 4.58 -1.41
CA VAL A 32 -7.16 4.22 -2.75
C VAL A 32 -5.99 3.98 -3.67
N THR A 33 -5.99 2.86 -4.38
CA THR A 33 -5.09 2.63 -5.52
C THR A 33 -5.82 2.92 -6.81
N ARG A 34 -5.18 3.67 -7.71
CA ARG A 34 -5.67 3.97 -9.05
C ARG A 34 -4.68 3.42 -10.06
N PRO A 35 -5.09 2.52 -10.96
CA PRO A 35 -4.22 2.10 -12.05
C PRO A 35 -4.01 3.27 -13.03
N ASN A 36 -2.76 3.49 -13.43
CA ASN A 36 -2.37 4.27 -14.60
C ASN A 36 -1.72 3.32 -15.62
N ASP A 37 -1.34 3.84 -16.78
CA ASP A 37 -0.85 3.01 -17.90
C ASP A 37 0.40 2.17 -17.54
N ASP A 38 1.33 2.75 -16.77
CA ASP A 38 2.63 2.10 -16.45
C ASP A 38 2.83 1.76 -14.96
N HIS A 39 1.98 2.29 -14.09
CA HIS A 39 2.12 2.20 -12.63
C HIS A 39 0.76 2.43 -11.97
N ALA A 40 0.62 2.08 -10.70
CA ALA A 40 -0.52 2.51 -9.90
C ALA A 40 -0.16 3.75 -9.06
N SER A 41 -1.10 4.65 -8.86
CA SER A 41 -0.99 5.71 -7.85
C SER A 41 -1.79 5.33 -6.61
N ILE A 42 -1.16 5.42 -5.45
CA ILE A 42 -1.78 5.19 -4.15
C ILE A 42 -1.98 6.53 -3.47
N GLU A 43 -3.23 6.83 -3.16
CA GLU A 43 -3.71 8.08 -2.57
C GLU A 43 -4.25 7.83 -1.16
N VAL A 44 -3.83 8.66 -0.21
CA VAL A 44 -4.34 8.63 1.17
C VAL A 44 -5.24 9.83 1.42
N THR A 45 -6.53 9.61 1.65
CA THR A 45 -7.49 10.68 1.96
C THR A 45 -7.87 10.62 3.43
N TRP A 46 -7.80 11.77 4.11
CA TRP A 46 -8.22 11.90 5.51
C TRP A 46 -9.71 12.24 5.62
N SER A 47 -10.39 11.66 6.60
CA SER A 47 -11.79 12.00 6.91
C SER A 47 -11.90 13.36 7.59
N ASP A 48 -10.91 13.76 8.39
CA ASP A 48 -10.83 15.12 8.95
C ASP A 48 -10.14 16.07 7.97
N THR A 49 -10.93 17.01 7.43
CA THR A 49 -10.46 17.98 6.44
C THR A 49 -9.45 18.97 7.01
N ARG A 50 -9.34 19.13 8.33
CA ARG A 50 -8.30 19.96 8.96
C ARG A 50 -6.92 19.34 8.81
N VAL A 51 -6.84 18.01 8.93
CA VAL A 51 -5.62 17.24 8.70
C VAL A 51 -5.24 17.29 7.22
N ALA A 52 -6.23 17.17 6.33
CA ALA A 52 -6.02 17.30 4.89
C ALA A 52 -5.60 18.72 4.45
N ALA A 53 -6.08 19.77 5.11
CA ALA A 53 -5.73 21.16 4.81
C ALA A 53 -4.35 21.57 5.35
N GLY A 54 -3.87 20.89 6.39
CA GLY A 54 -2.59 21.17 7.05
C GLY A 54 -1.36 20.52 6.39
N GLY A 55 -1.53 19.68 5.37
CA GLY A 55 -0.43 18.93 4.74
C GLY A 55 -0.73 18.45 3.32
N ARG A 56 0.31 18.05 2.60
CA ARG A 56 0.16 17.39 1.30
C ARG A 56 -0.42 15.99 1.52
N VAL A 57 -1.48 15.64 0.81
CA VAL A 57 -1.96 14.26 0.73
C VAL A 57 -0.80 13.37 0.28
N PRO A 58 -0.40 12.35 1.07
CA PRO A 58 0.63 11.42 0.65
C PRO A 58 0.20 10.71 -0.64
N LEU A 59 0.92 11.00 -1.72
CA LEU A 59 0.82 10.28 -2.99
C LEU A 59 2.01 9.34 -3.08
N LEU A 60 1.74 8.09 -3.42
CA LEU A 60 2.74 7.05 -3.61
C LEU A 60 2.62 6.46 -5.00
N THR A 61 3.70 6.52 -5.77
CA THR A 61 3.83 5.80 -7.04
C THR A 61 4.18 4.35 -6.76
N ASP A 62 3.36 3.43 -7.26
CA ASP A 62 3.49 1.99 -7.07
C ASP A 62 3.83 1.28 -8.38
N TYR A 63 5.03 0.72 -8.43
CA TYR A 63 5.51 -0.15 -9.51
C TYR A 63 5.44 -1.64 -9.15
N TRP A 64 5.19 -1.97 -7.88
CA TRP A 64 5.24 -3.33 -7.33
C TRP A 64 3.90 -4.03 -7.30
N GLY A 65 2.81 -3.31 -7.57
CA GLY A 65 1.48 -3.90 -7.66
C GLY A 65 0.93 -4.20 -6.28
N ILE A 66 0.97 -3.23 -5.38
CA ILE A 66 0.45 -3.30 -4.02
C ILE A 66 -1.01 -3.76 -4.05
N THR A 67 -1.29 -4.84 -3.31
CA THR A 67 -2.63 -5.45 -3.21
C THR A 67 -3.31 -5.20 -1.88
N VAL A 68 -2.54 -4.98 -0.82
CA VAL A 68 -3.03 -4.78 0.54
C VAL A 68 -2.44 -3.51 1.15
N GLY A 69 -3.23 -2.84 1.98
CA GLY A 69 -2.80 -1.65 2.70
C GLY A 69 -3.48 -1.52 4.05
N ALA A 70 -2.80 -0.89 5.00
CA ALA A 70 -3.34 -0.54 6.30
C ALA A 70 -3.00 0.90 6.64
N LEU A 71 -4.03 1.66 7.01
CA LEU A 71 -3.88 3.03 7.52
C LEU A 71 -3.69 2.98 9.03
N GLY A 72 -2.55 3.49 9.51
CA GLY A 72 -2.26 3.68 10.93
C GLY A 72 -2.33 5.15 11.33
N GLU A 73 -2.00 5.46 12.58
CA GLU A 73 -2.02 6.84 13.10
C GLU A 73 -0.80 7.65 12.64
N ARG A 74 0.36 7.00 12.46
CA ARG A 74 1.65 7.66 12.16
C ARG A 74 2.18 7.38 10.76
N GLY A 75 1.58 6.41 10.07
CA GLY A 75 1.98 5.98 8.75
C GLY A 75 1.06 4.92 8.18
N ALA A 76 1.35 4.50 6.96
CA ALA A 76 0.65 3.42 6.27
C ALA A 76 1.61 2.27 5.96
N LEU A 77 1.15 1.04 6.13
CA LEU A 77 1.84 -0.17 5.69
C LEU A 77 1.16 -0.69 4.42
N TYR A 78 1.98 -1.02 3.42
CA TYR A 78 1.56 -1.57 2.14
C TYR A 78 2.20 -2.94 1.93
N GLY A 79 1.49 -3.81 1.22
CA GLY A 79 1.99 -5.12 0.82
C GLY A 79 1.73 -5.40 -0.66
N ALA A 80 2.76 -5.91 -1.34
CA ALA A 80 2.70 -6.39 -2.71
C ALA A 80 2.97 -7.91 -2.74
N PRO A 81 2.17 -8.70 -3.48
CA PRO A 81 2.40 -10.12 -3.65
C PRO A 81 3.68 -10.36 -4.47
N PRO A 82 4.24 -11.57 -4.46
CA PRO A 82 5.35 -11.88 -5.36
C PRO A 82 4.86 -11.75 -6.82
N SER A 83 5.73 -11.28 -7.70
CA SER A 83 5.41 -11.12 -9.12
C SER A 83 6.49 -11.76 -10.00
N LYS A 84 6.09 -12.19 -11.19
CA LYS A 84 7.00 -12.71 -12.21
C LYS A 84 6.73 -11.96 -13.51
N ASP A 85 7.78 -11.38 -14.08
CA ASP A 85 7.74 -10.72 -15.38
C ASP A 85 8.82 -11.36 -16.27
N GLY A 86 8.38 -12.25 -17.17
CA GLY A 86 9.28 -13.14 -17.91
C GLY A 86 10.11 -14.03 -16.98
N ASP A 87 11.44 -13.97 -17.11
CA ASP A 87 12.39 -14.71 -16.27
C ASP A 87 12.74 -13.99 -14.96
N GLU A 88 12.28 -12.74 -14.78
CA GLU A 88 12.52 -11.97 -13.56
C GLU A 88 11.44 -12.25 -12.51
N ALA A 89 11.84 -12.89 -11.41
CA ALA A 89 10.98 -13.10 -10.24
C ALA A 89 11.27 -12.06 -9.16
N ARG A 90 10.23 -11.42 -8.65
CA ARG A 90 10.29 -10.48 -7.54
C ARG A 90 9.61 -11.09 -6.31
N PRO A 91 10.28 -11.04 -5.13
CA PRO A 91 9.68 -11.52 -3.90
C PRO A 91 8.52 -10.60 -3.48
N SER A 92 7.66 -11.12 -2.60
CA SER A 92 6.62 -10.30 -1.97
C SER A 92 7.28 -9.19 -1.14
N MET A 93 6.70 -8.00 -1.15
CA MET A 93 7.28 -6.82 -0.49
C MET A 93 6.32 -6.18 0.50
N LEU A 94 6.87 -5.75 1.64
CA LEU A 94 6.26 -4.81 2.57
C LEU A 94 6.90 -3.43 2.43
N ARG A 95 6.10 -2.37 2.51
CA ARG A 95 6.58 -0.97 2.52
C ARG A 95 5.83 -0.16 3.56
N TYR A 96 6.57 0.48 4.46
CA TYR A 96 5.99 1.41 5.43
C TYR A 96 6.33 2.85 5.07
N LYS A 97 5.33 3.73 5.05
CA LYS A 97 5.50 5.17 4.79
C LYS A 97 4.96 6.00 5.97
N PRO A 98 5.79 6.76 6.68
CA PRO A 98 5.32 7.71 7.71
C PRO A 98 4.55 8.88 7.09
N PHE A 99 3.66 9.51 7.85
CA PHE A 99 2.96 10.73 7.41
C PHE A 99 3.71 12.01 7.75
N ASP A 100 4.43 12.04 8.88
CA ASP A 100 5.15 13.23 9.37
C ASP A 100 6.55 13.42 8.77
N SER A 101 7.03 12.49 7.94
CA SER A 101 8.37 12.56 7.34
C SER A 101 8.35 13.29 6.00
N TRP A 102 8.71 14.58 6.02
CA TRP A 102 8.87 15.39 4.80
C TRP A 102 10.13 15.03 3.99
N ASP A 103 11.11 14.39 4.62
CA ASP A 103 12.40 13.97 4.04
C ASP A 103 12.50 12.45 3.81
N GLY A 104 11.41 11.71 4.02
CA GLY A 104 11.38 10.25 3.92
C GLY A 104 12.04 9.52 5.09
N ASN A 105 12.47 10.22 6.14
CA ASN A 105 13.04 9.61 7.32
C ASN A 105 12.02 8.65 7.97
N GLY A 106 12.40 7.37 8.11
CA GLY A 106 11.54 6.31 8.65
C GLY A 106 10.70 5.57 7.61
N GLU A 107 10.79 5.91 6.31
CA GLU A 107 10.29 5.05 5.24
C GLU A 107 11.20 3.83 5.10
N TRP A 108 10.63 2.64 4.96
CA TRP A 108 11.40 1.42 4.74
C TRP A 108 10.64 0.40 3.89
N THR A 109 11.40 -0.52 3.29
CA THR A 109 10.90 -1.67 2.56
C THR A 109 11.52 -2.95 3.09
N ALA A 110 10.79 -4.06 3.01
CA ALA A 110 11.26 -5.39 3.37
C ALA A 110 10.74 -6.42 2.37
N ALA A 111 11.64 -7.27 1.87
CA ALA A 111 11.28 -8.42 1.04
C ALA A 111 11.00 -9.63 1.93
N LEU A 112 9.94 -10.37 1.62
CA LEU A 112 9.65 -11.65 2.26
C LEU A 112 10.54 -12.77 1.66
N PRO A 113 10.76 -13.86 2.41
CA PRO A 113 11.47 -15.04 1.90
C PRO A 113 10.82 -15.61 0.65
N GLU A 114 11.60 -16.38 -0.12
CA GLU A 114 11.09 -17.08 -1.29
C GLU A 114 9.98 -18.07 -0.89
N GLY A 115 8.89 -18.08 -1.65
CA GLY A 115 7.72 -18.91 -1.36
C GLY A 115 6.68 -18.26 -0.46
N GLU A 116 7.00 -17.15 0.21
CA GLU A 116 6.03 -16.41 1.02
C GLU A 116 5.35 -15.28 0.23
N SER A 117 4.06 -15.08 0.50
CA SER A 117 3.30 -13.92 0.02
C SER A 117 2.63 -13.22 1.19
N VAL A 118 2.64 -11.88 1.17
CA VAL A 118 1.79 -11.09 2.05
C VAL A 118 0.31 -11.37 1.74
N VAL A 119 -0.47 -11.64 2.79
CA VAL A 119 -1.92 -11.90 2.71
C VAL A 119 -2.70 -10.76 3.35
N CYS A 120 -2.20 -10.21 4.46
CA CYS A 120 -2.84 -9.14 5.20
C CYS A 120 -1.80 -8.28 5.91
N VAL A 121 -2.12 -7.01 6.14
CA VAL A 121 -1.28 -6.05 6.86
C VAL A 121 -2.08 -5.29 7.91
N ALA A 122 -1.40 -4.85 8.96
CA ALA A 122 -1.95 -4.01 10.01
C ALA A 122 -0.95 -2.92 10.40
N ALA A 123 -1.45 -1.73 10.71
CA ALA A 123 -0.66 -0.61 11.23
C ALA A 123 -1.28 -0.14 12.55
N GLY A 124 -0.51 -0.26 13.62
CA GLY A 124 -0.84 0.26 14.95
C GLY A 124 -0.16 1.60 15.23
N ALA A 125 -0.28 2.08 16.47
CA ALA A 125 0.32 3.35 16.88
C ALA A 125 1.86 3.31 16.99
N SER A 126 2.42 2.14 17.33
CA SER A 126 3.87 1.94 17.56
C SER A 126 4.46 0.76 16.81
N PHE A 127 3.64 0.02 16.05
CA PHE A 127 4.07 -1.18 15.34
C PHE A 127 3.32 -1.30 14.02
N VAL A 128 3.87 -2.10 13.12
CA VAL A 128 3.17 -2.63 11.96
C VAL A 128 3.35 -4.14 11.91
N ALA A 129 2.41 -4.86 11.32
CA ALA A 129 2.43 -6.31 11.24
C ALA A 129 1.94 -6.78 9.87
N ALA A 130 2.42 -7.94 9.45
CA ALA A 130 1.98 -8.61 8.23
C ALA A 130 1.74 -10.09 8.53
N ALA A 131 0.73 -10.67 7.88
CA ALA A 131 0.49 -12.10 7.84
C ALA A 131 0.92 -12.63 6.47
N THR A 132 1.70 -13.72 6.46
CA THR A 132 2.27 -14.34 5.26
C THR A 132 1.80 -15.80 5.12
N SER A 133 1.92 -16.37 3.91
CA SER A 133 1.50 -17.73 3.56
C SER A 133 2.62 -18.75 3.65
#